data_AF-A0AA37ST34-F1
#
_entry.id   AF-A0AA37ST34-F1
#
_cell.length_a   1.000
_cell.length_b   1.000
_cell.length_c   1.000
_cell.angle_alpha   90.00
_cell.angle_beta   90.00
_cell.angle_gamma   90.00
#
_symmetry.space_group_name_H-M   'P 1'
#
loop_
_entity.id
_entity.type
_entity.pdbx_description
1 polymer ?
#
loop_
_entity_poly.entity_id
_entity_poly.type
_entity_poly.pdbx_seq_one_letter_code
_entity_poly.pdbx_strand_id
1 'polypeptide(L)'
;MWDVLRDGGHGGSDTYISFKQQDGTWSPATNIGSPINTDLHDTSPQVSHDGKYLFFSRGEWQTKEDGERNWVGKMFWVDAMVIESVRPKQ
;
A
#
# COMPACT_ATOMS: atom_id res chain seq x y z
N MET A 1 1.49 -5.04 7.23
CA MET A 1 1.42 -4.34 5.93
C MET A 1 1.85 -2.92 6.21
N TRP A 2 2.70 -2.36 5.36
CA TRP A 2 3.35 -1.06 5.60
C TRP A 2 3.58 -0.36 4.26
N ASP A 3 3.45 0.96 4.23
CA ASP A 3 3.92 1.76 3.09
C ASP A 3 5.38 2.16 3.26
N VAL A 4 6.15 2.12 2.16
CA VAL A 4 7.59 2.41 2.16
C VAL A 4 7.97 3.06 0.83
N LEU A 5 8.81 4.11 0.88
CA LEU A 5 9.51 4.62 -0.30
C LEU A 5 10.78 3.78 -0.56
N ARG A 6 10.91 3.18 -1.75
CA ARG A 6 12.08 2.38 -2.15
C ARG A 6 12.54 2.73 -3.57
N ASP A 7 13.83 2.60 -3.84
CA ASP A 7 14.37 2.65 -5.20
C ASP A 7 13.75 1.52 -6.05
N GLY A 8 13.14 1.88 -7.18
CA GLY A 8 12.46 0.95 -8.09
C GLY A 8 10.99 0.65 -7.76
N GLY A 9 10.35 1.42 -6.86
CA GLY A 9 8.90 1.44 -6.67
C GLY A 9 8.15 2.06 -7.85
N HIS A 10 6.82 1.98 -7.85
CA HIS A 10 6.00 2.53 -8.94
C HIS A 10 5.94 4.07 -8.94
N GLY A 11 6.08 4.71 -7.77
CA GLY A 11 6.05 6.16 -7.65
C GLY A 11 6.52 6.68 -6.29
N GLY A 12 5.59 7.23 -5.51
CA GLY A 12 5.83 7.70 -4.15
C GLY A 12 6.02 6.55 -3.16
N SER A 13 5.34 6.62 -2.01
CA SER A 13 5.31 5.48 -1.08
C SER A 13 4.47 4.35 -1.67
N ASP A 14 4.97 3.11 -1.61
CA ASP A 14 4.26 1.91 -2.08
C ASP A 14 3.86 1.02 -0.90
N THR A 15 2.72 0.34 -1.00
CA THR A 15 2.29 -0.67 -0.02
C THR A 15 3.01 -2.01 -0.23
N TYR A 16 3.61 -2.51 0.84
CA TYR A 16 4.23 -3.83 0.92
C TYR A 16 3.56 -4.71 1.99
N ILE A 17 3.51 -6.02 1.72
CA ILE A 17 2.96 -7.03 2.62
C ILE A 17 3.94 -8.19 2.85
N SER A 18 3.96 -8.71 4.07
CA SER A 18 4.66 -9.96 4.42
C SER A 18 3.66 -10.86 5.13
N PHE A 19 3.82 -12.16 4.94
CA PHE A 19 2.92 -13.19 5.45
C PHE A 19 3.62 -14.02 6.51
N LYS A 20 2.93 -14.25 7.63
CA LYS A 20 3.39 -15.20 8.64
C LYS A 20 3.18 -16.62 8.14
N GLN A 21 4.25 -17.41 8.13
CA GLN A 21 4.26 -18.81 7.70
C GLN A 21 3.84 -19.74 8.84
N GLN A 22 3.58 -21.02 8.51
CA GLN A 22 3.17 -22.03 9.49
C GLN A 22 4.23 -22.31 10.55
N ASP A 23 5.52 -22.21 10.18
CA ASP A 23 6.66 -22.34 11.10
C ASP A 23 6.87 -21.10 11.99
N GLY A 24 6.01 -20.08 11.87
CA GLY A 24 6.06 -18.85 12.63
C GLY A 24 7.00 -17.78 12.06
N THR A 25 7.76 -18.09 11.00
CA THR A 25 8.61 -17.12 10.30
C THR A 25 7.77 -16.16 9.45
N TRP A 26 8.38 -15.06 9.01
CA TRP A 26 7.74 -14.11 8.09
C TRP A 26 8.34 -14.26 6.69
N SER A 27 7.49 -14.22 5.67
CA SER A 27 7.95 -14.18 4.28
C SER A 27 8.71 -12.88 4.01
N PRO A 28 9.55 -12.82 2.96
CA PRO A 28 10.01 -11.54 2.42
C PRO A 28 8.84 -10.60 2.14
N ALA A 29 9.07 -9.29 2.27
CA ALA A 29 8.06 -8.29 1.96
C ALA A 29 7.87 -8.18 0.44
N THR A 30 6.64 -8.38 -0.01
CA THR A 30 6.23 -8.34 -1.41
C THR A 30 5.48 -7.04 -1.69
N ASN A 31 5.79 -6.38 -2.80
CA ASN A 31 5.03 -5.22 -3.30
C ASN A 31 3.63 -5.72 -3.70
N ILE A 32 2.56 -5.08 -3.21
CA ILE A 32 1.20 -5.57 -3.44
C ILE A 32 0.71 -5.34 -4.89
N GLY A 33 1.42 -4.50 -5.66
CA GLY A 33 1.15 -4.22 -7.06
C GLY A 33 -0.14 -3.44 -7.31
N SER A 34 -0.52 -3.35 -8.59
CA SER A 34 -1.76 -2.72 -9.03
C SER A 34 -2.99 -3.56 -8.63
N PRO A 35 -4.16 -2.93 -8.36
CA PRO A 35 -4.46 -1.50 -8.51
C PRO A 35 -4.14 -0.65 -7.27
N ILE A 36 -3.50 -1.21 -6.24
CA ILE A 36 -3.25 -0.52 -4.97
C ILE A 36 -2.06 0.43 -5.10
N ASN A 37 -0.94 -0.05 -5.63
CA ASN A 37 0.22 0.80 -5.91
C ASN A 37 0.11 1.45 -7.30
N THR A 38 0.42 2.73 -7.33
CA THR A 38 0.42 3.62 -8.50
C THR A 38 1.64 4.52 -8.47
N ASP A 39 1.72 5.42 -9.45
CA ASP A 39 2.83 6.38 -9.55
C ASP A 39 2.73 7.52 -8.50
N LEU A 40 1.69 7.52 -7.66
CA LEU A 40 1.49 8.47 -6.54
C LEU A 40 1.99 7.87 -5.21
N HIS A 41 1.77 8.54 -4.08
CA HIS A 41 1.97 7.94 -2.76
C HIS A 41 0.71 7.16 -2.37
N ASP A 42 0.86 5.84 -2.23
CA ASP A 42 -0.15 4.90 -1.75
C ASP A 42 0.20 4.46 -0.31
N THR A 43 -0.56 4.98 0.65
CA THR A 43 -0.18 5.00 2.08
C THR A 43 -1.29 4.54 3.00
N SER A 44 -0.92 4.28 4.26
CA SER A 44 -1.86 3.96 5.34
C SER A 44 -2.78 2.77 5.04
N PRO A 45 -2.25 1.63 4.54
CA PRO A 45 -3.10 0.51 4.20
C PRO A 45 -3.67 -0.15 5.46
N GLN A 46 -4.99 -0.39 5.49
CA GLN A 46 -5.68 -1.00 6.61
C GLN A 46 -6.77 -1.97 6.14
N VAL A 47 -6.72 -3.20 6.65
CA VAL A 47 -7.79 -4.19 6.44
C VAL A 47 -8.94 -3.92 7.42
N SER A 48 -10.18 -3.97 6.92
CA SER A 48 -11.38 -3.84 7.74
C SER A 48 -11.44 -4.92 8.81
N HIS A 49 -12.13 -4.66 9.92
CA HIS A 49 -12.22 -5.61 11.02
C HIS A 49 -12.85 -6.94 10.61
N ASP A 50 -13.80 -6.92 9.66
CA ASP A 50 -14.44 -8.12 9.11
C ASP A 50 -13.63 -8.77 7.97
N GLY A 51 -12.45 -8.23 7.63
CA GLY A 51 -11.55 -8.78 6.64
C GLY A 51 -12.00 -8.65 5.19
N LYS A 52 -13.07 -7.88 4.90
CA LYS A 52 -13.64 -7.78 3.55
C LYS A 52 -13.01 -6.70 2.69
N TYR A 53 -12.51 -5.64 3.29
CA TYR A 53 -11.99 -4.49 2.54
C TYR A 53 -10.58 -4.14 2.96
N LEU A 54 -9.78 -3.71 2.00
CA LEU A 54 -8.53 -3.01 2.23
C LEU A 54 -8.74 -1.53 1.91
N PHE A 55 -8.60 -0.68 2.90
CA PHE A 55 -8.60 0.77 2.78
C PHE A 55 -7.17 1.31 2.64
N PHE A 56 -7.00 2.38 1.87
CA PHE A 56 -5.71 3.07 1.72
C PHE A 56 -5.93 4.50 1.22
N SER A 57 -4.92 5.35 1.41
CA SER A 57 -4.90 6.73 0.92
C SER A 57 -3.97 6.86 -0.29
N ARG A 58 -4.39 7.63 -1.30
CA ARG A 58 -3.57 7.89 -2.50
C ARG A 58 -3.43 9.38 -2.82
N GLY A 59 -2.23 9.79 -3.21
CA GLY A 59 -1.94 11.00 -3.99
C GLY A 59 -0.53 11.58 -3.74
N GLU A 60 -0.34 12.87 -3.95
CA GLU A 60 0.95 13.58 -3.86
C GLU A 60 1.00 14.86 -3.00
N TRP A 61 2.19 15.19 -2.50
CA TRP A 61 2.43 16.52 -1.94
C TRP A 61 2.46 17.58 -3.06
N GLN A 62 1.67 18.63 -2.89
CA GLN A 62 1.62 19.76 -3.82
C GLN A 62 2.23 21.00 -3.18
N THR A 63 3.04 21.72 -3.95
CA THR A 63 3.63 23.00 -3.55
C THR A 63 2.86 24.12 -4.24
N LYS A 64 2.32 25.05 -3.46
CA LYS A 64 1.64 26.25 -3.96
C LYS A 64 2.64 27.30 -4.43
N GLU A 65 2.16 28.33 -5.13
CA GLU A 65 2.98 29.45 -5.60
C GLU A 65 3.71 30.21 -4.48
N ASP A 66 3.12 30.25 -3.28
CA ASP A 66 3.71 30.86 -2.07
C ASP A 66 4.79 29.98 -1.39
N GLY A 67 5.06 28.79 -1.94
CA GLY A 67 6.00 27.83 -1.39
C GLY A 67 5.44 26.93 -0.28
N GLU A 68 4.17 27.10 0.12
CA GLU A 68 3.53 26.17 1.05
C GLU A 68 3.38 24.79 0.43
N ARG A 69 3.72 23.75 1.20
CA ARG A 69 3.58 22.35 0.79
C ARG A 69 2.45 21.69 1.56
N ASN A 70 1.46 21.15 0.86
CA ASN A 70 0.30 20.50 1.46
C ASN A 70 0.06 19.12 0.86
N TRP A 71 -0.52 18.22 1.66
CA TRP A 71 -0.88 16.88 1.22
C TRP A 71 -2.28 16.91 0.55
N VAL A 72 -2.41 16.46 -0.70
CA VAL A 72 -3.67 16.43 -1.47
C VAL A 72 -4.08 15.00 -1.85
N GLY A 73 -4.81 14.32 -0.97
CA GLY A 73 -5.14 12.89 -1.12
C GLY A 73 -6.61 12.53 -1.11
N LYS A 74 -6.89 11.30 -1.56
CA LYS A 74 -8.22 10.66 -1.46
C LYS A 74 -8.09 9.29 -0.81
N MET A 75 -9.15 8.89 -0.10
CA MET A 75 -9.30 7.54 0.45
C MET A 75 -9.90 6.61 -0.61
N PHE A 76 -9.36 5.40 -0.70
CA PHE A 76 -9.82 4.33 -1.58
C PHE A 76 -10.06 3.05 -0.77
N TRP A 77 -10.81 2.13 -1.38
CA TRP A 77 -10.97 0.78 -0.86
C TRP A 77 -11.08 -0.23 -2.00
N VAL A 78 -10.65 -1.45 -1.73
CA VAL A 78 -10.80 -2.61 -2.61
C VAL A 78 -11.23 -3.83 -1.79
N ASP A 79 -11.69 -4.88 -2.46
CA ASP A 79 -11.88 -6.17 -1.81
C ASP A 79 -10.54 -6.69 -1.26
N ALA A 80 -10.53 -7.12 0.00
CA ALA A 80 -9.32 -7.60 0.66
C ALA A 80 -8.75 -8.89 0.04
N MET A 81 -9.54 -9.60 -0.77
CA MET A 81 -9.10 -10.77 -1.54
C MET A 81 -7.94 -10.46 -2.50
N VAL A 82 -7.71 -9.19 -2.84
CA VAL A 82 -6.51 -8.77 -3.58
C VAL A 82 -5.22 -9.21 -2.90
N ILE A 83 -5.20 -9.32 -1.56
CA ILE A 83 -4.05 -9.78 -0.77
C ILE A 83 -3.68 -11.24 -1.12
N GLU A 84 -4.68 -12.06 -1.44
CA GLU A 84 -4.47 -13.47 -1.77
C GLU A 84 -3.75 -13.64 -3.12
N SER A 85 -3.84 -12.65 -4.01
CA SER A 85 -3.13 -12.69 -5.30
C SER A 85 -1.61 -12.62 -5.16
N VAL A 86 -1.11 -12.06 -4.06
CA VAL A 86 0.33 -11.90 -3.77
C VAL A 86 0.82 -12.82 -2.65
N ARG A 87 -0.06 -13.68 -2.11
CA ARG A 87 0.32 -14.66 -1.10
C ARG A 87 1.23 -15.72 -1.73
N PRO A 88 2.40 -16.01 -1.15
CA PRO A 88 3.26 -17.10 -1.62
C PRO A 88 2.49 -18.42 -1.61
N LYS A 89 2.54 -19.15 -2.73
CA LYS A 89 2.03 -20.53 -2.80
C LYS A 89 2.98 -21.42 -1.99
N GLN A 90 2.39 -22.28 -1.16
CA GLN A 90 3.10 -23.32 -0.42
C GLN A 90 3.40 -24.51 -1.34
#